data_AF-A0A7J9Y7K9-F1
#
_entry.id   AF-A0A7J9Y7K9-F1
#
_cell.length_a   1.000
_cell.length_b   1.000
_cell.length_c   1.000
_cell.angle_alpha   90.00
_cell.angle_beta   90.00
_cell.angle_gamma   90.00
#
_symmetry.space_group_name_H-M   'P 1'
#
loop_
_entity.id
_entity.type
_entity.pdbx_description
1 polymer ?
#
loop_
_entity_poly.entity_id
_entity_poly.type
_entity_poly.pdbx_seq_one_letter_code
_entity_poly.pdbx_strand_id
1 'polypeptide(L)'
;MKCAEGPARAKGRRLARLLLGGLVLVGSVAYLVATVDLSDVPAALRAVAGAPVPVLAALGAYALAFALRAWSWRLTLPGLSLGHAWAALHVSLLGNHVLPMRLGEVLRVTSVLRRTRLPAQPVLASAVTLRAADLFAVVAIALVAAPGLAHQLAGVWPAVAAAVLGAAALGG
;
A
#
# COMPACT_ATOMS: atom_id res chain seq x y z
N MET A 1 -13.38 -28.26 26.56
CA MET A 1 -14.44 -28.70 25.63
C MET A 1 -14.48 -27.74 24.45
N LYS A 2 -13.94 -28.16 23.30
CA LYS A 2 -14.00 -27.45 22.01
C LYS A 2 -15.32 -27.88 21.34
N CYS A 3 -16.32 -27.00 21.31
CA CYS A 3 -17.50 -27.19 20.48
C CYS A 3 -17.28 -26.54 19.11
N ALA A 4 -17.59 -27.30 18.07
CA ALA A 4 -17.35 -26.99 16.68
C ALA A 4 -18.09 -25.72 16.22
N GLU A 5 -17.35 -24.62 16.00
CA GLU A 5 -17.82 -23.55 15.15
C GLU A 5 -17.80 -24.04 13.69
N GLY A 6 -18.97 -24.50 13.23
CA GLY A 6 -19.12 -25.26 12.01
C GLY A 6 -18.70 -24.54 10.72
N PRO A 7 -18.23 -25.29 9.70
CA PRO A 7 -17.78 -24.78 8.40
C PRO A 7 -18.83 -23.98 7.62
N ALA A 8 -20.11 -24.06 8.01
CA ALA A 8 -21.23 -23.33 7.42
C ALA A 8 -21.16 -21.81 7.67
N ARG A 9 -20.76 -21.34 8.88
CA ARG A 9 -20.63 -19.90 9.19
C ARG A 9 -19.50 -19.24 8.40
N ALA A 10 -18.39 -19.95 8.20
CA ALA A 10 -17.25 -19.48 7.41
C ALA A 10 -17.61 -19.34 5.91
N LYS A 11 -18.39 -20.29 5.35
CA LYS A 11 -18.92 -20.21 3.98
C LYS A 11 -19.87 -19.02 3.81
N GLY A 12 -20.80 -18.80 4.73
CA GLY A 12 -21.74 -17.66 4.69
C GLY A 12 -21.04 -16.31 4.69
N ARG A 13 -20.02 -16.12 5.55
CA ARG A 13 -19.20 -14.91 5.58
C ARG A 13 -18.34 -14.71 4.33
N ARG A 14 -17.93 -15.78 3.65
CA ARG A 14 -17.19 -15.69 2.37
C ARG A 14 -18.13 -15.28 1.24
N LEU A 15 -19.31 -15.88 1.16
CA LEU A 15 -20.31 -15.55 0.15
C LEU A 15 -20.81 -14.10 0.31
N ALA A 16 -21.12 -13.66 1.52
CA ALA A 16 -21.52 -12.28 1.78
C ALA A 16 -20.45 -11.25 1.36
N ARG A 17 -19.16 -11.53 1.61
CA ARG A 17 -18.06 -10.67 1.15
C ARG A 17 -17.92 -10.64 -0.37
N LEU A 18 -18.11 -11.79 -1.03
CA LEU A 18 -18.08 -11.87 -2.49
C LEU A 18 -19.26 -11.12 -3.12
N LEU A 19 -20.46 -11.26 -2.55
CA LEU A 19 -21.65 -10.54 -3.00
C LEU A 19 -21.52 -9.03 -2.78
N LEU A 20 -21.03 -8.61 -1.61
CA LEU A 20 -20.77 -7.20 -1.33
C LEU A 20 -19.71 -6.64 -2.28
N GLY A 21 -18.60 -7.37 -2.47
CA GLY A 21 -17.55 -6.97 -3.41
C GLY A 21 -18.06 -6.88 -4.86
N GLY A 22 -18.89 -7.84 -5.28
CA GLY A 22 -19.54 -7.84 -6.59
C GLY A 22 -20.51 -6.66 -6.75
N LEU A 23 -21.33 -6.37 -5.74
CA LEU A 23 -22.25 -5.23 -5.75
C LEU A 23 -21.49 -3.89 -5.86
N VAL A 24 -20.44 -3.71 -5.07
CA VAL A 24 -19.59 -2.52 -5.13
C VAL A 24 -18.96 -2.39 -6.51
N LEU A 25 -18.42 -3.48 -7.08
CA LEU A 25 -17.83 -3.47 -8.41
C LEU A 25 -18.84 -3.08 -9.49
N VAL A 26 -20.03 -3.72 -9.49
CA VAL A 26 -21.10 -3.41 -10.45
C VAL A 26 -21.54 -1.96 -10.30
N GLY A 27 -21.72 -1.48 -9.07
CA GLY A 27 -22.06 -0.08 -8.80
C GLY A 27 -20.99 0.90 -9.30
N SER A 28 -19.71 0.61 -9.06
CA SER A 28 -18.59 1.42 -9.56
C SER A 28 -18.52 1.44 -11.08
N VAL A 29 -18.70 0.30 -11.75
CA VAL A 29 -18.70 0.22 -13.23
C VAL A 29 -19.91 0.95 -13.81
N ALA A 30 -21.11 0.77 -13.26
CA ALA A 30 -22.31 1.47 -13.70
C ALA A 30 -22.17 2.99 -13.53
N TYR A 31 -21.62 3.44 -12.41
CA TYR A 31 -21.29 4.84 -12.19
C TYR A 31 -20.30 5.36 -13.24
N LEU A 32 -19.23 4.62 -13.53
CA LEU A 32 -18.21 5.01 -14.51
C LEU A 32 -18.83 5.15 -15.91
N VAL A 33 -19.64 4.18 -16.32
CA VAL A 33 -20.33 4.19 -17.63
C VAL A 33 -21.35 5.34 -17.71
N ALA A 34 -22.01 5.67 -16.61
CA ALA A 34 -22.98 6.77 -16.57
C ALA A 34 -22.32 8.16 -16.53
N THR A 35 -21.05 8.28 -16.13
CA THR A 35 -20.37 9.57 -15.92
C THR A 35 -19.27 9.87 -16.93
N VAL A 36 -18.65 8.86 -17.51
CA VAL A 36 -17.53 9.03 -18.44
C VAL A 36 -18.02 8.96 -19.86
N ASP A 37 -17.96 10.09 -20.57
CA ASP A 37 -18.12 10.09 -22.01
C ASP A 37 -16.79 9.70 -22.69
N LEU A 38 -16.82 8.60 -23.43
CA LEU A 38 -15.66 8.11 -24.16
C LEU A 38 -15.23 9.08 -25.27
N SER A 39 -16.13 9.98 -25.71
CA SER A 39 -15.78 11.04 -26.67
C SER A 39 -14.78 12.05 -26.13
N ASP A 40 -14.62 12.15 -24.82
CA ASP A 40 -13.72 13.11 -24.18
C ASP A 40 -12.29 12.59 -24.06
N VAL A 41 -12.09 11.27 -24.19
CA VAL A 41 -10.76 10.63 -24.09
C VAL A 41 -9.77 11.21 -25.11
N PRO A 42 -10.10 11.39 -26.41
CA PRO A 42 -9.20 12.01 -27.37
C PRO A 42 -8.90 13.49 -27.09
N ALA A 43 -9.82 14.22 -26.45
CA ALA A 43 -9.60 15.61 -26.05
C ALA A 43 -8.63 15.67 -24.87
N ALA A 44 -8.82 14.82 -23.86
CA ALA A 44 -7.90 14.69 -22.72
C ALA A 44 -6.49 14.26 -23.15
N LEU A 45 -6.38 13.30 -24.08
CA LEU A 45 -5.08 12.87 -24.63
C LEU A 45 -4.38 14.01 -25.38
N ARG A 46 -5.11 14.81 -26.16
CA ARG A 46 -4.54 15.99 -26.83
C ARG A 46 -4.11 17.07 -25.85
N ALA A 47 -4.85 17.28 -24.76
CA ALA A 47 -4.47 18.22 -23.71
C ALA A 47 -3.17 17.79 -23.01
N VAL A 48 -3.02 16.49 -22.72
CA VAL A 48 -1.78 15.91 -22.17
C VAL A 48 -0.62 16.08 -23.16
N ALA A 49 -0.83 15.82 -24.44
CA ALA A 49 0.20 15.99 -25.47
C ALA A 49 0.60 17.47 -25.67
N GLY A 50 -0.35 18.40 -25.50
CA GLY A 50 -0.12 19.84 -25.61
C GLY A 50 0.63 20.46 -24.42
N ALA A 51 0.61 19.79 -23.27
CA ALA A 51 1.32 20.21 -22.06
C ALA A 51 2.11 19.04 -21.44
N PRO A 52 3.24 18.63 -22.04
CA PRO A 52 4.01 17.48 -21.55
C PRO A 52 4.71 17.76 -20.22
N VAL A 53 5.00 19.04 -19.92
CA VAL A 53 5.80 19.42 -18.74
C VAL A 53 5.15 18.97 -17.42
N PRO A 54 3.86 19.24 -17.13
CA PRO A 54 3.21 18.72 -15.92
C PRO A 54 3.23 17.19 -15.81
N VAL A 55 3.07 16.49 -16.94
CA VAL A 55 3.08 15.02 -16.96
C VAL A 55 4.49 14.48 -16.68
N LEU A 56 5.50 15.05 -17.31
CA LEU A 56 6.90 14.71 -17.04
C LEU A 56 7.28 15.04 -15.59
N ALA A 57 6.80 16.16 -15.05
CA ALA A 57 7.00 16.52 -13.65
C ALA A 57 6.33 15.51 -12.70
N ALA A 58 5.10 15.08 -12.99
CA ALA A 58 4.41 14.05 -12.21
C ALA A 58 5.14 12.70 -12.27
N LEU A 59 5.58 12.28 -13.46
CA LEU A 59 6.37 11.05 -13.65
C LEU A 59 7.72 11.14 -12.94
N GLY A 60 8.38 12.30 -13.00
CA GLY A 60 9.63 12.57 -12.29
C GLY A 60 9.46 12.53 -10.78
N ALA A 61 8.42 13.17 -10.25
CA ALA A 61 8.07 13.14 -8.84
C ALA A 61 7.75 11.72 -8.37
N TYR A 62 7.02 10.94 -9.19
CA TYR A 62 6.74 9.54 -8.91
C TYR A 62 8.04 8.72 -8.86
N ALA A 63 8.89 8.81 -9.87
CA ALA A 63 10.19 8.12 -9.90
C ALA A 63 11.08 8.51 -8.71
N LEU A 64 11.12 9.79 -8.36
CA LEU A 64 11.86 10.31 -7.21
C LEU A 64 11.33 9.73 -5.90
N ALA A 65 10.01 9.60 -5.75
CA ALA A 65 9.42 8.98 -4.56
C ALA A 65 9.87 7.52 -4.39
N PHE A 66 10.02 6.75 -5.47
CA PHE A 66 10.59 5.41 -5.41
C PHE A 66 12.09 5.43 -5.07
N ALA A 67 12.84 6.43 -5.55
CA ALA A 67 14.27 6.57 -5.28
C ALA A 67 14.53 6.86 -3.82
N LEU A 68 13.78 7.82 -3.26
CA LEU A 68 13.83 8.16 -1.85
C LEU A 68 13.43 6.97 -0.97
N ARG A 69 12.43 6.19 -1.37
CA ARG A 69 12.02 4.99 -0.64
C ARG A 69 13.09 3.89 -0.70
N ALA A 70 13.74 3.69 -1.84
CA ALA A 70 14.86 2.76 -1.98
C ALA A 70 16.07 3.19 -1.12
N TRP A 71 16.37 4.49 -1.14
CA TRP A 71 17.43 5.08 -0.33
C TRP A 71 17.14 4.89 1.16
N SER A 72 15.95 5.28 1.61
CA SER A 72 15.54 5.15 3.01
C SER A 72 15.69 3.71 3.49
N TRP A 73 15.28 2.73 2.68
CA TRP A 73 15.44 1.32 3.04
C TRP A 73 16.90 0.88 3.15
N ARG A 74 17.78 1.36 2.26
CA ARG A 74 19.22 1.15 2.37
C ARG A 74 19.81 1.72 3.66
N LEU A 75 19.31 2.87 4.15
CA LEU A 75 19.75 3.44 5.42
C LEU A 75 19.29 2.58 6.62
N THR A 76 18.09 2.01 6.55
CA THR A 76 17.54 1.17 7.63
C THR A 76 18.18 -0.23 7.67
N LEU A 77 18.67 -0.74 6.53
CA LEU A 77 19.29 -2.06 6.44
C LEU A 77 20.73 -1.96 5.89
N PRO A 78 21.73 -1.81 6.78
CA PRO A 78 23.14 -1.79 6.40
C PRO A 78 23.51 -3.08 5.65
N GLY A 79 24.12 -2.94 4.47
CA GLY A 79 24.46 -4.06 3.58
C GLY A 79 23.49 -4.27 2.41
N LEU A 80 22.35 -3.58 2.38
CA LEU A 80 21.46 -3.56 1.22
C LEU A 80 21.93 -2.50 0.21
N SER A 81 22.34 -2.93 -0.99
CA SER A 81 22.66 -1.98 -2.06
C SER A 81 21.40 -1.27 -2.58
N LEU A 82 21.55 -0.04 -3.08
CA LEU A 82 20.45 0.75 -3.65
C LEU A 82 19.75 0.02 -4.82
N GLY A 83 20.51 -0.65 -5.69
CA GLY A 83 19.95 -1.39 -6.83
C GLY A 83 19.07 -2.57 -6.41
N HIS A 84 19.49 -3.31 -5.38
CA HIS A 84 18.68 -4.38 -4.80
C HIS A 84 17.40 -3.86 -4.14
N ALA A 85 17.48 -2.74 -3.40
CA ALA A 85 16.31 -2.09 -2.81
C ALA A 85 15.32 -1.59 -3.89
N TRP A 86 15.83 -0.93 -4.93
CA TRP A 86 15.05 -0.43 -6.06
C TRP A 86 14.34 -1.57 -6.81
N ALA A 87 15.06 -2.64 -7.12
CA ALA A 87 14.48 -3.78 -7.83
C ALA A 87 13.44 -4.51 -6.99
N ALA A 88 13.66 -4.68 -5.68
CA ALA A 88 12.69 -5.30 -4.78
C ALA A 88 11.41 -4.47 -4.66
N LEU A 89 11.50 -3.13 -4.67
CA LEU A 89 10.33 -2.24 -4.69
C LEU A 89 9.51 -2.39 -5.99
N HIS A 90 10.16 -2.48 -7.14
CA HIS A 90 9.46 -2.65 -8.42
C HIS A 90 8.83 -4.04 -8.56
N VAL A 91 9.51 -5.09 -8.09
CA VAL A 91 8.94 -6.45 -8.03
C VAL A 91 7.73 -6.47 -7.10
N SER A 92 7.80 -5.78 -5.97
CA SER A 92 6.67 -5.63 -5.04
C SER A 92 5.50 -4.89 -5.67
N LEU A 93 5.78 -3.80 -6.40
CA LEU A 93 4.77 -3.01 -7.11
C LEU A 93 4.04 -3.87 -8.14
N LEU A 94 4.77 -4.57 -9.01
CA LEU A 94 4.19 -5.47 -9.99
C LEU A 94 3.41 -6.61 -9.32
N GLY A 95 4.00 -7.18 -8.26
CA GLY A 95 3.39 -8.23 -7.46
C GLY A 95 2.05 -7.81 -6.86
N ASN A 96 1.91 -6.57 -6.38
CA ASN A 96 0.64 -6.08 -5.84
C ASN A 96 -0.45 -5.88 -6.90
N HIS A 97 -0.08 -5.68 -8.17
CA HIS A 97 -1.06 -5.55 -9.26
C HIS A 97 -1.47 -6.91 -9.84
N VAL A 98 -0.57 -7.89 -9.82
CA VAL A 98 -0.82 -9.24 -10.38
C VAL A 98 -1.37 -10.22 -9.34
N LEU A 99 -0.89 -10.14 -8.10
CA LEU A 99 -1.25 -11.11 -7.05
C LEU A 99 -2.36 -10.56 -6.14
N PRO A 100 -3.41 -11.37 -5.87
CA PRO A 100 -4.41 -11.03 -4.87
C PRO A 100 -3.78 -11.01 -3.47
N MET A 101 -4.38 -10.24 -2.54
CA MET A 101 -4.00 -10.16 -1.11
C MET A 101 -2.69 -9.42 -0.77
N ARG A 102 -2.29 -8.38 -1.54
CA ARG A 102 -1.12 -7.54 -1.23
C ARG A 102 0.17 -8.35 -0.99
N LEU A 103 0.31 -9.50 -1.65
CA LEU A 103 1.48 -10.38 -1.58
C LEU A 103 2.75 -9.73 -2.14
N GLY A 104 2.65 -8.55 -2.75
CA GLY A 104 3.81 -7.76 -3.16
C GLY A 104 4.74 -7.45 -2.01
N GLU A 105 4.27 -7.33 -0.76
CA GLU A 105 5.16 -7.10 0.39
C GLU A 105 6.02 -8.34 0.71
N VAL A 106 5.45 -9.54 0.56
CA VAL A 106 6.20 -10.79 0.70
C VAL A 106 7.25 -10.91 -0.40
N LEU A 107 6.90 -10.49 -1.63
CA LEU A 107 7.83 -10.45 -2.75
C LEU A 107 8.98 -9.47 -2.53
N ARG A 108 8.72 -8.33 -1.88
CA ARG A 108 9.76 -7.37 -1.50
C ARG A 108 10.83 -8.02 -0.63
N VAL A 109 10.40 -8.69 0.45
CA VAL A 109 11.30 -9.35 1.40
C VAL A 109 12.02 -10.53 0.75
N THR A 110 11.26 -11.42 0.09
CA THR A 110 11.84 -12.62 -0.54
C THR A 110 12.79 -12.27 -1.68
N SER A 111 12.53 -11.20 -2.44
CA SER A 111 13.46 -10.72 -3.47
C SER A 111 14.79 -10.27 -2.88
N VAL A 112 14.80 -9.64 -1.69
CA VAL A 112 16.04 -9.24 -1.01
C VAL A 112 16.77 -10.46 -0.46
N LEU A 113 16.06 -11.39 0.17
CA LEU A 113 16.65 -12.62 0.73
C LEU A 113 17.24 -13.55 -0.34
N ARG A 114 16.67 -13.56 -1.54
CA ARG A 114 17.22 -14.35 -2.67
C ARG A 114 18.45 -13.72 -3.31
N ARG A 115 18.60 -12.40 -3.23
CA ARG A 115 19.64 -11.65 -3.95
C ARG A 115 20.79 -11.16 -3.05
N THR A 116 20.61 -11.23 -1.74
CA THR A 116 21.62 -10.83 -0.75
C THR A 116 21.82 -11.94 0.27
N ARG A 117 22.99 -11.99 0.91
CA ARG A 117 23.28 -12.94 2.00
C ARG A 117 22.85 -12.40 3.38
N LEU A 118 21.92 -11.44 3.40
CA LEU A 118 21.49 -10.80 4.63
C LEU A 118 20.59 -11.74 5.46
N PRO A 119 20.71 -11.70 6.80
CA PRO A 119 19.84 -12.49 7.67
C PRO A 119 18.36 -12.09 7.53
N ALA A 120 17.46 -13.07 7.60
CA ALA A 120 16.03 -12.88 7.37
C ALA A 120 15.36 -11.94 8.38
N GLN A 121 15.76 -12.01 9.64
CA GLN A 121 15.21 -11.19 10.73
C GLN A 121 15.40 -9.69 10.49
N PRO A 122 16.62 -9.16 10.26
CA PRO A 122 16.81 -7.74 9.94
C PRO A 122 16.11 -7.27 8.67
N VAL A 123 16.04 -8.11 7.63
CA VAL A 123 15.33 -7.77 6.39
C VAL A 123 13.83 -7.59 6.65
N LEU A 124 13.20 -8.52 7.36
CA LEU A 124 11.79 -8.44 7.75
C LEU A 124 11.53 -7.23 8.66
N ALA A 125 12.36 -7.05 9.70
CA ALA A 125 12.25 -5.93 10.62
C ALA A 125 12.32 -4.60 9.87
N SER A 126 13.33 -4.40 9.01
CA SER A 126 13.48 -3.17 8.23
C SER A 126 12.29 -2.89 7.30
N ALA A 127 11.72 -3.92 6.67
CA ALA A 127 10.55 -3.78 5.80
C ALA A 127 9.30 -3.35 6.58
N VAL A 128 9.05 -3.98 7.73
CA VAL A 128 7.92 -3.63 8.62
C VAL A 128 8.10 -2.23 9.21
N THR A 129 9.29 -1.90 9.72
CA THR A 129 9.60 -0.57 10.27
C THR A 129 9.36 0.52 9.24
N LEU A 130 9.86 0.34 8.01
CA LEU A 130 9.68 1.33 6.96
C LEU A 130 8.20 1.47 6.56
N ARG A 131 7.44 0.37 6.59
CA ARG A 131 6.00 0.40 6.31
C ARG A 131 5.22 1.16 7.39
N ALA A 132 5.57 0.95 8.65
CA ALA A 132 5.01 1.72 9.75
C ALA A 132 5.35 3.20 9.59
N ALA A 133 6.61 3.53 9.28
CA ALA A 133 7.05 4.90 9.04
C ALA A 133 6.29 5.58 7.88
N ASP A 134 6.07 4.87 6.75
CA ASP A 134 5.25 5.35 5.63
C ASP A 134 3.82 5.70 6.10
N LEU A 135 3.20 4.85 6.93
CA LEU A 135 1.85 5.12 7.46
C LEU A 135 1.83 6.33 8.40
N PHE A 136 2.80 6.44 9.31
CA PHE A 136 2.94 7.61 10.18
C PHE A 136 3.15 8.89 9.38
N ALA A 137 3.98 8.85 8.33
CA ALA A 137 4.22 10.00 7.47
C ALA A 137 2.94 10.44 6.75
N VAL A 138 2.15 9.49 6.21
CA VAL A 138 0.86 9.81 5.56
C VAL A 138 -0.11 10.45 6.54
N VAL A 139 -0.20 9.92 7.77
CA VAL A 139 -1.06 10.51 8.82
C VAL A 139 -0.58 11.91 9.18
N ALA A 140 0.72 12.12 9.36
CA ALA A 140 1.28 13.44 9.67
C ALA A 140 1.01 14.45 8.54
N ILE A 141 1.22 14.06 7.28
CA ILE A 141 0.92 14.91 6.12
C ILE A 141 -0.57 15.25 6.07
N ALA A 142 -1.46 14.28 6.31
CA ALA A 142 -2.91 14.51 6.32
C ALA A 142 -3.33 15.51 7.42
N LEU A 143 -2.75 15.41 8.62
CA LEU A 143 -3.01 16.33 9.73
C LEU A 143 -2.53 17.76 9.42
N VAL A 144 -1.38 17.90 8.77
CA VAL A 144 -0.86 19.21 8.34
C VAL A 144 -1.70 19.81 7.22
N ALA A 145 -2.11 18.99 6.25
CA ALA A 145 -2.90 19.44 5.10
C ALA A 145 -4.35 19.79 5.48
N ALA A 146 -4.92 19.14 6.50
CA ALA A 146 -6.27 19.36 6.95
C ALA A 146 -6.35 19.39 8.50
N PRO A 147 -6.07 20.54 9.15
CA PRO A 147 -6.06 20.64 10.60
C PRO A 147 -7.39 20.25 11.27
N GLY A 148 -8.52 20.50 10.59
CA GLY A 148 -9.86 20.10 11.07
C GLY A 148 -10.07 18.59 11.16
N LEU A 149 -9.25 17.78 10.48
CA LEU A 149 -9.26 16.33 10.57
C LEU A 149 -8.80 15.82 11.94
N ALA A 150 -7.99 16.61 12.66
CA ALA A 150 -7.49 16.27 13.99
C ALA A 150 -8.63 16.05 15.00
N HIS A 151 -9.68 16.88 14.94
CA HIS A 151 -10.86 16.73 15.81
C HIS A 151 -11.69 15.48 15.49
N GLN A 152 -11.74 15.04 14.23
CA GLN A 152 -12.46 13.82 13.84
C GLN A 152 -11.65 12.54 14.13
N LEU A 153 -10.32 12.61 14.04
CA LEU A 153 -9.44 11.48 14.33
C LEU A 153 -9.25 11.23 15.83
N ALA A 154 -9.36 12.26 16.68
CA ALA A 154 -9.12 12.17 18.12
C ALA A 154 -10.03 11.18 18.88
N GLY A 155 -11.18 10.77 18.32
CA GLY A 155 -12.15 9.94 19.03
C GLY A 155 -11.84 8.44 19.08
N VAL A 156 -11.42 7.81 17.97
CA VAL A 156 -11.39 6.33 17.86
C VAL A 156 -10.03 5.79 17.41
N TRP A 157 -9.28 6.54 16.61
CA TRP A 157 -8.03 6.08 16.00
C TRP A 157 -6.81 6.04 16.93
N PRO A 158 -6.64 6.91 17.94
CA PRO A 158 -5.54 6.82 18.91
C PRO A 158 -5.60 5.54 19.75
N ALA A 159 -6.82 5.09 20.11
CA ALA A 159 -7.02 3.84 20.84
C ALA A 159 -6.68 2.61 20.00
N VAL A 160 -7.04 2.63 18.70
CA VAL A 160 -6.66 1.57 17.76
C VAL A 160 -5.15 1.54 17.52
N ALA A 161 -4.52 2.72 17.37
CA ALA A 161 -3.06 2.83 17.21
C ALA A 161 -2.30 2.36 18.46
N ALA A 162 -2.74 2.73 19.65
CA ALA A 162 -2.16 2.29 20.92
C ALA A 162 -2.33 0.77 21.13
N ALA A 163 -3.47 0.20 20.76
CA ALA A 163 -3.71 -1.25 20.85
C ALA A 163 -2.80 -2.04 19.90
N VAL A 164 -2.57 -1.55 18.68
CA VAL A 164 -1.67 -2.20 17.71
C VAL A 164 -0.21 -2.08 18.13
N LEU A 165 0.21 -0.91 18.63
CA LEU A 165 1.57 -0.70 19.16
C LEU A 165 1.84 -1.51 20.43
N GLY A 166 0.88 -1.61 21.34
CA GLY A 166 0.97 -2.42 22.56
C GLY A 166 1.04 -3.92 22.27
N ALA A 167 0.31 -4.40 21.28
CA ALA A 167 0.39 -5.80 20.84
C ALA A 167 1.75 -6.14 20.22
N ALA A 168 2.43 -5.18 19.57
CA ALA A 168 3.77 -5.36 19.03
C ALA A 168 4.86 -5.34 20.13
N ALA A 169 4.67 -4.60 21.21
CA ALA A 169 5.61 -4.51 22.33
C ALA A 169 5.55 -5.72 23.28
N LEU A 170 4.40 -6.39 23.39
CA LEU A 170 4.21 -7.57 24.25
C LEU A 170 4.54 -8.91 23.57
N GLY A 171 4.84 -8.89 22.26
CA GLY A 171 5.22 -10.09 21.48
C GLY A 171 6.72 -10.17 21.15
N GLY A 172 7.54 -9.30 21.74
CA GLY A 172 9.01 -9.28 21.61
C GLY A 172 9.71 -9.99 22.76
#